data_AF-A0A1G6IGV7-F1
#
_entry.id   AF-A0A1G6IGV7-F1
#
_cell.length_a   1.000
_cell.length_b   1.000
_cell.length_c   1.000
_cell.angle_alpha   90.00
_cell.angle_beta   90.00
_cell.angle_gamma   90.00
#
_symmetry.space_group_name_H-M   'P 1'
#
loop_
_entity.id
_entity.type
_entity.pdbx_description
1 polymer ?
#
loop_
_entity_poly.entity_id
_entity_poly.type
_entity_poly.pdbx_seq_one_letter_code
_entity_poly.pdbx_strand_id
1 'polypeptide(L)'
;MFSMCDDTEPVPPMIITLSGFKRSISCLQITQMENKYNVKLTNEEKKSVNYHNYTVGTTVKSLSNELEDVQTTEYRPGYIVRYTTFIPDPYAPNYLYITDGCCFHENVHRFGGDNRGFNWKSTRYRTRIDAYAIFYESGYTAFYDIPSVGRTTYYNKNGKLIGYDYANKSGMYSHSISKTSTAVSYSMYHSVGNPFEEKFPNIDYRYDATIYKSGSLTISGNHDQAPNHEIYFMTYPGDTISTVHQHKRKSFLYLFPTFPDRYFSYTL
;
A
#
# COMPACT_ATOMS: atom_id res chain seq x y z
N MET A 1 3.50 -34.79 -33.42
CA MET A 1 2.99 -34.48 -32.07
C MET A 1 4.18 -34.01 -31.24
N PHE A 2 4.49 -32.71 -31.27
CA PHE A 2 5.36 -32.05 -30.32
C PHE A 2 4.83 -30.62 -30.21
N SER A 3 4.19 -30.34 -29.08
CA SER A 3 3.73 -29.01 -28.68
C SER A 3 4.92 -28.34 -27.99
N MET A 4 5.35 -27.21 -28.52
CA MET A 4 6.24 -26.28 -27.83
C MET A 4 5.35 -25.38 -26.97
N CYS A 5 5.45 -25.52 -25.66
CA CYS A 5 5.03 -24.48 -24.72
C CYS A 5 6.16 -23.45 -24.67
N ASP A 6 5.87 -22.26 -25.16
CA ASP A 6 6.74 -21.08 -25.03
C ASP A 6 6.51 -20.48 -23.64
N ASP A 7 7.19 -21.03 -22.65
CA ASP A 7 7.24 -20.49 -21.29
C ASP A 7 8.23 -19.31 -21.27
N THR A 8 7.81 -18.17 -21.79
CA THR A 8 8.52 -16.91 -21.52
C THR A 8 8.16 -16.47 -20.10
N GLU A 9 8.99 -16.86 -19.12
CA GLU A 9 8.92 -16.26 -17.79
C GLU A 9 9.05 -14.73 -17.92
N PRO A 10 8.16 -13.95 -17.31
CA PRO A 10 8.25 -12.50 -17.38
C PRO A 10 9.56 -12.04 -16.74
N VAL A 11 10.38 -11.33 -17.53
CA VAL A 11 11.63 -10.73 -17.05
C VAL A 11 11.32 -9.86 -15.83
N PRO A 12 11.91 -10.14 -14.66
CA PRO A 12 11.65 -9.34 -13.47
C PRO A 12 12.11 -7.90 -13.71
N PRO A 13 11.34 -6.89 -13.26
CA PRO A 13 11.72 -5.49 -13.43
C PRO A 13 13.07 -5.20 -12.78
N MET A 14 13.87 -4.33 -13.41
CA MET A 14 15.14 -3.89 -12.83
C MET A 14 14.82 -2.91 -11.68
N ILE A 15 14.97 -3.39 -10.44
CA ILE A 15 14.75 -2.61 -9.22
C ILE A 15 16.11 -2.26 -8.61
N ILE A 16 16.43 -0.96 -8.56
CA ILE A 16 17.60 -0.46 -7.85
C ILE A 16 17.13 0.03 -6.48
N THR A 17 17.62 -0.61 -5.42
CA THR A 17 17.43 -0.11 -4.05
C THR A 17 18.65 0.70 -3.65
N LEU A 18 18.45 1.98 -3.37
CA LEU A 18 19.49 2.86 -2.84
C LEU A 18 19.28 3.02 -1.33
N SER A 19 20.31 2.78 -0.53
CA SER A 19 20.27 2.97 0.92
C SER A 19 20.96 4.26 1.34
N GLY A 20 20.24 5.11 2.07
CA GLY A 20 20.82 5.97 3.11
C GLY A 20 20.87 7.48 2.81
N PHE A 21 19.82 8.20 3.22
CA PHE A 21 19.96 9.60 3.66
C PHE A 21 19.79 9.64 5.19
N LYS A 22 20.81 10.13 5.90
CA LYS A 22 20.82 10.19 7.36
C LYS A 22 20.02 11.40 7.84
N ARG A 23 18.93 11.16 8.58
CA ARG A 23 18.23 12.20 9.34
C ARG A 23 18.74 12.21 10.78
N SER A 24 18.68 13.35 11.45
CA SER A 24 18.93 13.46 12.89
C SER A 24 17.60 13.58 13.63
N ILE A 25 17.07 12.48 14.15
CA ILE A 25 15.97 12.50 15.12
C ILE A 25 16.59 12.63 16.52
N SER A 26 16.10 13.58 17.31
CA SER A 26 16.58 13.83 18.67
C SER A 26 16.10 12.74 19.65
N CYS A 27 16.88 12.47 20.71
CA CYS A 27 16.46 11.59 21.80
C CYS A 27 15.14 12.06 22.43
N LEU A 28 14.88 13.37 22.49
CA LEU A 28 13.64 13.93 23.00
C LEU A 28 12.42 13.45 22.19
N GLN A 29 12.51 13.43 20.86
CA GLN A 29 11.43 12.96 19.98
C GLN A 29 11.16 11.47 20.15
N ILE A 30 12.22 10.67 20.37
CA ILE A 30 12.09 9.24 20.67
C ILE A 30 11.36 9.04 22.00
N THR A 31 11.79 9.72 23.06
CA THR A 31 11.15 9.63 24.38
C THR A 31 9.69 10.09 24.37
N GLN A 32 9.38 11.16 23.63
CA GLN A 32 8.00 11.64 23.47
C GLN A 32 7.11 10.60 22.80
N MET A 33 7.62 9.90 21.78
CA MET A 33 6.90 8.81 21.11
C MET A 33 6.72 7.59 22.02
N GLU A 34 7.78 7.16 22.71
CA GLU A 34 7.72 6.07 23.69
C GLU A 34 6.63 6.34 24.75
N ASN A 35 6.57 7.56 25.28
CA ASN A 35 5.56 7.96 26.26
C ASN A 35 4.14 8.08 25.66
N LYS A 36 4.00 8.70 24.48
CA LYS A 36 2.69 8.93 23.84
C LYS A 36 2.00 7.62 23.50
N TYR A 37 2.76 6.67 22.96
CA TYR A 37 2.25 5.39 22.49
C TYR A 37 2.43 4.26 23.48
N ASN A 38 3.01 4.56 24.65
CA ASN A 38 3.40 3.59 25.67
C ASN A 38 4.14 2.37 25.08
N VAL A 39 5.22 2.64 24.36
CA VAL A 39 6.10 1.61 23.75
C VAL A 39 7.51 1.85 24.24
N LYS A 40 8.27 0.79 24.50
CA LYS A 40 9.70 0.87 24.85
C LYS A 40 10.54 0.31 23.72
N LEU A 41 11.37 1.14 23.11
CA LEU A 41 12.27 0.74 22.03
C LEU A 41 13.60 0.18 22.57
N THR A 42 14.11 -0.83 21.89
CA THR A 42 15.47 -1.34 22.03
C THR A 42 16.50 -0.36 21.45
N ASN A 43 17.78 -0.55 21.80
CA ASN A 43 18.87 0.27 21.26
C ASN A 43 19.00 0.16 19.73
N GLU A 44 18.66 -0.99 19.15
CA GLU A 44 18.70 -1.21 17.70
C GLU A 44 17.56 -0.48 16.99
N GLU A 45 16.35 -0.54 17.55
CA GLU A 45 15.19 0.21 17.04
C GLU A 45 15.46 1.72 17.09
N LYS A 46 16.05 2.23 18.18
CA LYS A 46 16.46 3.64 18.30
C LYS A 46 17.48 4.07 17.24
N LYS A 47 18.38 3.17 16.83
CA LYS A 47 19.31 3.44 15.71
C LYS A 47 18.58 3.49 14.37
N SER A 48 17.61 2.60 14.16
CA SER A 48 16.89 2.46 12.88
C SER A 48 16.05 3.68 12.50
N VAL A 49 15.65 4.48 13.48
CA VAL A 49 14.89 5.74 13.35
C VAL A 49 15.60 6.77 12.43
N ASN A 50 16.92 6.70 12.25
CA ASN A 50 17.69 7.73 11.55
C ASN A 50 17.91 7.49 10.04
N TYR A 51 17.33 6.43 9.45
CA TYR A 51 17.66 5.99 8.09
C TYR A 51 16.47 5.83 7.16
N HIS A 52 16.39 6.65 6.11
CA HIS A 52 15.40 6.48 5.04
C HIS A 52 15.91 5.51 3.96
N ASN A 53 14.97 4.78 3.35
CA ASN A 53 15.27 3.88 2.24
C ASN A 53 14.51 4.31 0.98
N TYR A 54 15.16 4.18 -0.17
CA TYR A 54 14.60 4.55 -1.47
C TYR A 54 14.57 3.35 -2.40
N THR A 55 13.47 3.24 -3.16
CA THR A 55 13.37 2.32 -4.30
C THR A 55 13.21 3.14 -5.56
N VAL A 56 14.05 2.89 -6.55
CA VAL A 56 13.87 3.42 -7.90
C VAL A 56 13.82 2.23 -8.83
N GLY A 57 12.72 2.06 -9.54
CA GLY A 57 12.56 0.99 -10.51
C GLY A 57 12.10 1.56 -11.84
N THR A 58 12.45 0.86 -12.92
CA THR A 58 11.81 1.06 -14.22
C THR A 58 11.30 -0.30 -14.68
N THR A 59 10.06 -0.37 -15.13
CA THR A 59 9.55 -1.55 -15.81
C THR A 59 9.54 -1.26 -17.29
N VAL A 60 10.33 -2.00 -18.07
CA VAL A 60 10.40 -1.81 -19.52
C VAL A 60 9.33 -2.69 -20.18
N LYS A 61 8.05 -2.42 -19.92
CA LYS A 61 6.94 -3.08 -20.62
C LYS A 61 5.68 -2.21 -20.57
N SER A 62 5.44 -1.49 -21.66
CA SER A 62 4.16 -0.82 -21.89
C SER A 62 3.07 -1.88 -22.04
N LEU A 63 1.97 -1.71 -21.31
CA LEU A 63 0.80 -2.59 -21.42
C LEU A 63 0.11 -2.48 -22.79
N SER A 64 0.51 -1.52 -23.63
CA SER A 64 0.00 -1.35 -24.99
C SER A 64 0.29 -2.52 -25.94
N ASN A 65 1.38 -3.26 -25.71
CA ASN A 65 1.87 -4.26 -26.68
C ASN A 65 1.19 -5.64 -26.53
N GLU A 66 0.38 -5.83 -25.49
CA GLU A 66 -0.36 -7.08 -25.23
C GLU A 66 -1.87 -6.95 -25.54
N LEU A 67 -2.28 -5.84 -26.16
CA LEU A 67 -3.65 -5.58 -26.55
C LEU A 67 -3.92 -6.20 -27.93
N GLU A 68 -4.08 -7.52 -27.99
CA GLU A 68 -4.60 -8.19 -29.19
C GLU A 68 -6.13 -7.97 -29.35
N ASP A 69 -6.54 -7.95 -30.62
CA ASP A 69 -7.81 -7.53 -31.20
C ASP A 69 -9.04 -8.26 -30.62
N VAL A 70 -9.62 -7.74 -29.54
CA VAL A 70 -10.95 -8.16 -29.05
C VAL A 70 -12.02 -7.24 -29.63
N GLN A 71 -12.68 -7.70 -30.68
CA GLN A 71 -13.86 -7.03 -31.22
C GLN A 71 -15.05 -7.14 -30.25
N THR A 72 -15.43 -6.03 -29.58
CA THR A 72 -16.83 -5.54 -29.46
C THR A 72 -16.90 -4.16 -28.78
N THR A 73 -17.88 -3.35 -29.22
CA THR A 73 -18.46 -2.12 -28.62
C THR A 73 -17.51 -1.07 -28.02
N GLU A 74 -17.30 0.03 -28.76
CA GLU A 74 -16.64 1.28 -28.34
C GLU A 74 -15.38 1.08 -27.47
N TYR A 75 -14.24 0.87 -28.12
CA TYR A 75 -12.93 0.75 -27.48
C TYR A 75 -12.64 1.99 -26.61
N ARG A 76 -12.58 1.79 -25.29
CA ARG A 76 -12.24 2.82 -24.29
C ARG A 76 -10.99 2.35 -23.56
N PRO A 77 -9.78 2.81 -23.93
CA PRO A 77 -8.61 2.47 -23.13
C PRO A 77 -8.81 3.09 -21.74
N GLY A 78 -8.81 2.25 -20.74
CA GLY A 78 -8.85 2.64 -19.35
C GLY A 78 -7.88 1.81 -18.54
N TYR A 79 -7.60 2.27 -17.33
CA TYR A 79 -6.63 1.64 -16.46
C TYR A 79 -7.02 1.78 -15.00
N ILE A 80 -6.53 0.86 -14.18
CA ILE A 80 -6.73 0.85 -12.73
C ILE A 80 -5.37 0.82 -12.06
N VAL A 81 -5.12 1.77 -11.17
CA VAL A 81 -4.03 1.69 -10.19
C VAL A 81 -4.64 1.21 -8.88
N ARG A 82 -4.24 0.03 -8.41
CA ARG A 82 -4.65 -0.51 -7.10
C ARG A 82 -3.51 -0.38 -6.12
N TYR A 83 -3.73 0.33 -5.03
CA TYR A 83 -2.88 0.30 -3.85
C TYR A 83 -3.58 -0.54 -2.78
N THR A 84 -2.93 -1.60 -2.28
CA THR A 84 -3.44 -2.42 -1.17
C THR A 84 -2.43 -2.53 -0.05
N THR A 85 -2.89 -2.52 1.20
CA THR A 85 -2.10 -2.86 2.39
C THR A 85 -2.62 -4.14 3.02
N PHE A 86 -1.74 -4.97 3.58
CA PHE A 86 -2.14 -6.22 4.25
C PHE A 86 -1.13 -6.70 5.28
N ILE A 87 -1.62 -7.48 6.24
CA ILE A 87 -0.78 -8.15 7.25
C ILE A 87 -0.53 -9.59 6.76
N PRO A 88 0.72 -9.97 6.43
CA PRO A 88 0.98 -11.28 5.83
C PRO A 88 0.72 -12.44 6.78
N ASP A 89 0.81 -12.20 8.09
CA ASP A 89 0.65 -13.20 9.14
C ASP A 89 -0.85 -13.43 9.49
N PRO A 90 -1.19 -14.54 10.15
CA PRO A 90 -2.54 -14.74 10.69
C PRO A 90 -2.89 -13.80 11.84
N TYR A 91 -1.89 -13.28 12.56
CA TYR A 91 -2.09 -12.37 13.68
C TYR A 91 -1.02 -11.28 13.70
N ALA A 92 -1.40 -10.11 14.20
CA ALA A 92 -0.49 -9.02 14.55
C ALA A 92 -0.48 -8.80 16.08
N PRO A 93 0.69 -8.53 16.67
CA PRO A 93 0.78 -8.27 18.10
C PRO A 93 0.05 -6.97 18.48
N ASN A 94 -0.54 -6.96 19.68
CA ASN A 94 -1.00 -5.72 20.30
C ASN A 94 0.13 -5.16 21.19
N TYR A 95 0.84 -4.13 20.72
CA TYR A 95 1.93 -3.52 21.50
C TYR A 95 1.46 -2.76 22.74
N LEU A 96 0.22 -2.25 22.77
CA LEU A 96 -0.35 -1.60 23.95
C LEU A 96 -0.67 -2.61 25.07
N TYR A 97 -0.88 -3.89 24.74
CA TYR A 97 -1.06 -4.94 25.74
C TYR A 97 0.23 -5.30 26.47
N ILE A 98 1.38 -5.16 25.80
CA ILE A 98 2.68 -5.63 26.30
C ILE A 98 3.23 -4.70 27.40
N THR A 99 2.81 -3.44 27.44
CA THR A 99 3.49 -2.39 28.22
C THR A 99 2.79 -1.96 29.50
N ASP A 100 1.46 -2.05 29.63
CA ASP A 100 0.77 -1.49 30.81
C ASP A 100 0.11 -2.47 31.76
N GLY A 101 -0.24 -3.69 31.36
CA GLY A 101 -1.04 -4.58 32.21
C GLY A 101 -2.39 -3.99 32.70
N CYS A 102 -2.78 -2.79 32.26
CA CYS A 102 -3.85 -1.99 32.85
C CYS A 102 -4.65 -1.22 31.78
N CYS A 103 -5.96 -1.49 31.79
CA CYS A 103 -7.03 -0.52 31.65
C CYS A 103 -7.33 0.13 30.29
N PHE A 104 -7.36 -0.60 29.18
CA PHE A 104 -8.36 -0.38 28.11
C PHE A 104 -8.64 -1.73 27.43
N HIS A 105 -9.80 -2.33 27.75
CA HIS A 105 -10.30 -3.62 27.24
C HIS A 105 -9.35 -4.81 27.47
N GLU A 106 -9.30 -5.31 28.70
CA GLU A 106 -8.39 -6.33 29.29
C GLU A 106 -8.18 -7.65 28.51
N ASN A 107 -8.78 -7.83 27.35
CA ASN A 107 -8.77 -9.07 26.61
C ASN A 107 -8.24 -8.97 25.17
N VAL A 108 -7.87 -7.81 24.60
CA VAL A 108 -7.31 -7.81 23.23
C VAL A 108 -5.79 -8.06 23.28
N HIS A 109 -5.39 -9.31 23.06
CA HIS A 109 -3.99 -9.73 23.06
C HIS A 109 -3.33 -9.60 21.67
N ARG A 110 -4.12 -9.77 20.60
CA ARG A 110 -3.65 -9.71 19.21
C ARG A 110 -4.76 -9.33 18.26
N PHE A 111 -4.37 -8.77 17.13
CA PHE A 111 -5.25 -8.46 16.00
C PHE A 111 -5.18 -9.58 14.96
N GLY A 112 -6.27 -9.80 14.23
CA GLY A 112 -6.26 -10.71 13.08
C GLY A 112 -5.51 -10.09 11.90
N GLY A 113 -4.71 -10.90 11.22
CA GLY A 113 -4.05 -10.54 9.99
C GLY A 113 -4.72 -11.14 8.75
N ASP A 114 -4.14 -10.85 7.59
CA ASP A 114 -4.66 -11.24 6.29
C ASP A 114 -4.13 -12.60 5.82
N ASN A 115 -3.18 -13.21 6.54
CA ASN A 115 -2.62 -14.55 6.29
C ASN A 115 -2.47 -14.84 4.79
N ARG A 116 -1.66 -14.04 4.09
CA ARG A 116 -1.50 -14.11 2.64
C ARG A 116 -0.18 -13.52 2.17
N GLY A 117 0.19 -13.82 0.93
CA GLY A 117 1.25 -13.13 0.19
C GLY A 117 0.72 -11.98 -0.68
N PHE A 118 1.63 -11.41 -1.47
CA PHE A 118 1.30 -10.42 -2.49
C PHE A 118 0.42 -11.05 -3.58
N ASN A 119 -0.73 -10.44 -3.84
CA ASN A 119 -1.70 -10.95 -4.81
C ASN A 119 -2.76 -9.89 -5.14
N TRP A 120 -2.77 -9.43 -6.40
CA TRP A 120 -3.79 -8.52 -6.94
C TRP A 120 -5.24 -8.96 -6.67
N LYS A 121 -5.51 -10.26 -6.80
CA LYS A 121 -6.86 -10.86 -6.72
C LYS A 121 -7.31 -11.14 -5.28
N SER A 122 -6.45 -10.89 -4.28
CA SER A 122 -6.82 -11.15 -2.88
C SER A 122 -8.04 -10.32 -2.46
N THR A 123 -8.94 -10.94 -1.70
CA THR A 123 -10.09 -10.29 -1.04
C THR A 123 -9.80 -9.96 0.43
N ARG A 124 -8.63 -10.33 0.95
CA ARG A 124 -8.20 -10.09 2.33
C ARG A 124 -7.18 -8.97 2.35
N TYR A 125 -7.42 -7.89 3.07
CA TYR A 125 -6.54 -6.72 3.15
C TYR A 125 -6.88 -5.86 4.37
N ARG A 126 -6.00 -4.89 4.70
CA ARG A 126 -6.28 -3.84 5.68
C ARG A 126 -6.94 -2.64 5.01
N THR A 127 -6.34 -2.12 3.94
CA THR A 127 -6.90 -1.04 3.12
C THR A 127 -6.67 -1.30 1.63
N ARG A 128 -7.53 -0.76 0.79
CA ARG A 128 -7.43 -0.81 -0.67
C ARG A 128 -8.01 0.46 -1.29
N ILE A 129 -7.34 0.99 -2.31
CA ILE A 129 -7.89 2.02 -3.19
C ILE A 129 -7.67 1.59 -4.63
N ASP A 130 -8.74 1.59 -5.41
CA ASP A 130 -8.69 1.43 -6.85
C ASP A 130 -8.96 2.79 -7.50
N ALA A 131 -7.98 3.33 -8.21
CA ALA A 131 -8.11 4.59 -8.96
C ALA A 131 -8.28 4.27 -10.45
N TYR A 132 -9.39 4.69 -11.02
CA TYR A 132 -9.79 4.43 -12.40
C TYR A 132 -9.49 5.65 -13.27
N ALA A 133 -8.85 5.44 -14.41
CA ALA A 133 -8.76 6.43 -15.49
C ALA A 133 -9.34 5.82 -16.76
N ILE A 134 -10.32 6.49 -17.38
CA ILE A 134 -11.00 6.00 -18.60
C ILE A 134 -10.93 7.08 -19.65
N PHE A 135 -10.32 6.77 -20.80
CA PHE A 135 -10.15 7.70 -21.91
C PHE A 135 -11.17 7.38 -23.00
N TYR A 136 -11.93 8.39 -23.42
CA TYR A 136 -12.95 8.26 -24.45
C TYR A 136 -12.44 8.81 -25.79
N GLU A 137 -12.93 8.27 -26.90
CA GLU A 137 -12.57 8.73 -28.25
C GLU A 137 -13.02 10.17 -28.53
N SER A 138 -14.03 10.65 -27.80
CA SER A 138 -14.43 12.07 -27.82
C SER A 138 -13.37 13.03 -27.26
N GLY A 139 -12.28 12.52 -26.71
CA GLY A 139 -11.25 13.29 -25.98
C GLY A 139 -11.62 13.58 -24.52
N TYR A 140 -12.81 13.16 -24.08
CA TYR A 140 -13.20 13.20 -22.67
C TYR A 140 -12.45 12.13 -21.87
N THR A 141 -12.15 12.44 -20.61
CA THR A 141 -11.48 11.51 -19.69
C THR A 141 -12.21 11.50 -18.36
N ALA A 142 -12.57 10.29 -17.90
CA ALA A 142 -13.17 10.07 -16.58
C ALA A 142 -12.11 9.62 -15.57
N PHE A 143 -12.28 10.06 -14.33
CA PHE A 143 -11.50 9.60 -13.19
C PHE A 143 -12.40 9.46 -11.98
N TYR A 144 -12.21 8.39 -11.22
CA TYR A 144 -12.82 8.17 -9.91
C TYR A 144 -11.99 7.16 -9.12
N ASP A 145 -12.09 7.19 -7.81
CA ASP A 145 -11.45 6.23 -6.91
C ASP A 145 -12.48 5.50 -6.03
N ILE A 146 -12.11 4.30 -5.59
CA ILE A 146 -12.95 3.45 -4.74
C ILE A 146 -12.14 3.03 -3.51
N PRO A 147 -12.24 3.77 -2.39
CA PRO A 147 -11.59 3.38 -1.15
C PRO A 147 -12.38 2.28 -0.43
N SER A 148 -11.63 1.31 0.12
CA SER A 148 -12.14 0.16 0.85
C SER A 148 -11.24 -0.18 2.04
N VAL A 149 -11.86 -0.58 3.15
CA VAL A 149 -11.19 -1.02 4.37
C VAL A 149 -11.60 -2.46 4.67
N GLY A 150 -10.63 -3.27 5.10
CA GLY A 150 -10.90 -4.62 5.57
C GLY A 150 -11.30 -4.64 7.04
N ARG A 151 -11.97 -5.72 7.44
CA ARG A 151 -12.39 -5.94 8.83
C ARG A 151 -11.18 -6.14 9.73
N THR A 152 -11.11 -5.41 10.84
CA THR A 152 -10.17 -5.65 11.93
C THR A 152 -10.83 -6.54 12.97
N THR A 153 -10.16 -7.61 13.40
CA THR A 153 -10.69 -8.57 14.37
C THR A 153 -9.79 -8.65 15.59
N TYR A 154 -10.37 -8.82 16.78
CA TYR A 154 -9.69 -8.78 18.06
C TYR A 154 -9.72 -10.14 18.74
N TYR A 155 -8.58 -10.61 19.26
CA TYR A 155 -8.48 -11.91 19.92
C TYR A 155 -7.87 -11.81 21.30
N ASN A 156 -8.34 -12.65 22.20
CA ASN A 156 -7.76 -12.78 23.53
C ASN A 156 -6.52 -13.67 23.58
N LYS A 157 -5.92 -13.76 24.77
CA LYS A 157 -4.71 -14.57 25.02
C LYS A 157 -4.89 -16.03 24.61
N ASN A 158 -6.10 -16.57 24.76
CA ASN A 158 -6.44 -17.95 24.37
C ASN A 158 -6.75 -18.08 22.87
N GLY A 159 -6.70 -16.99 22.09
CA GLY A 159 -7.01 -16.99 20.66
C GLY A 159 -8.51 -16.96 20.34
N LYS A 160 -9.38 -16.71 21.32
CA LYS A 160 -10.82 -16.54 21.08
C LYS A 160 -11.07 -15.17 20.46
N LEU A 161 -11.86 -15.12 19.38
CA LEU A 161 -12.39 -13.88 18.80
C LEU A 161 -13.30 -13.21 19.83
N ILE A 162 -13.04 -11.94 20.13
CA ILE A 162 -13.79 -11.16 21.13
C ILE A 162 -14.43 -9.90 20.55
N GLY A 163 -14.15 -9.56 19.29
CA GLY A 163 -14.80 -8.46 18.59
C GLY A 163 -14.21 -8.21 17.21
N TYR A 164 -14.82 -7.27 16.50
CA TYR A 164 -14.34 -6.77 15.22
C TYR A 164 -14.86 -5.36 14.98
N ASP A 165 -14.20 -4.62 14.08
CA ASP A 165 -14.68 -3.33 13.60
C ASP A 165 -14.06 -2.99 12.23
N TYR A 166 -14.48 -1.87 11.64
CA TYR A 166 -13.96 -1.32 10.40
C TYR A 166 -13.38 0.08 10.63
N ALA A 167 -12.19 0.31 10.07
CA ALA A 167 -11.57 1.63 10.12
C ALA A 167 -12.40 2.66 9.36
N ASN A 168 -12.30 3.94 9.75
CA ASN A 168 -12.87 5.02 8.95
C ASN A 168 -12.03 5.21 7.68
N LYS A 169 -12.70 5.24 6.52
CA LYS A 169 -12.07 5.45 5.21
C LYS A 169 -11.93 6.92 4.80
N SER A 170 -12.37 7.87 5.61
CA SER A 170 -12.32 9.31 5.29
C SER A 170 -10.90 9.82 5.06
N GLY A 171 -9.89 9.18 5.63
CA GLY A 171 -8.48 9.47 5.40
C GLY A 171 -7.94 8.93 4.08
N MET A 172 -8.77 8.35 3.21
CA MET A 172 -8.39 7.76 1.92
C MET A 172 -9.04 8.57 0.78
N TYR A 173 -8.28 9.40 0.08
CA TYR A 173 -8.85 10.22 -0.99
C TYR A 173 -7.81 10.67 -2.03
N SER A 174 -8.26 10.73 -3.28
CA SER A 174 -7.55 11.42 -4.36
C SER A 174 -7.76 12.94 -4.28
N HIS A 175 -6.73 13.70 -4.64
CA HIS A 175 -6.78 15.15 -4.80
C HIS A 175 -5.90 15.62 -5.95
N SER A 176 -5.90 16.93 -6.24
CA SER A 176 -5.10 17.53 -7.32
C SER A 176 -5.31 16.86 -8.69
N ILE A 177 -6.54 16.45 -8.98
CA ILE A 177 -6.88 15.66 -10.17
C ILE A 177 -6.83 16.55 -11.42
N SER A 178 -5.95 16.21 -12.35
CA SER A 178 -5.85 16.81 -13.68
C SER A 178 -6.19 15.78 -14.75
N LYS A 179 -7.00 16.17 -15.73
CA LYS A 179 -7.50 15.29 -16.78
C LYS A 179 -7.31 15.96 -18.13
N THR A 180 -6.63 15.28 -19.04
CA THR A 180 -6.53 15.64 -20.46
C THR A 180 -7.02 14.47 -21.30
N SER A 181 -7.12 14.65 -22.62
CA SER A 181 -7.45 13.56 -23.54
C SER A 181 -6.38 12.45 -23.61
N THR A 182 -5.18 12.71 -23.06
CA THR A 182 -4.02 11.80 -23.15
C THR A 182 -3.48 11.35 -21.79
N ALA A 183 -3.88 11.98 -20.69
CA ALA A 183 -3.39 11.63 -19.35
C ALA A 183 -4.37 11.99 -18.23
N VAL A 184 -4.25 11.26 -17.12
CA VAL A 184 -4.82 11.62 -15.82
C VAL A 184 -3.69 11.69 -14.80
N SER A 185 -3.56 12.82 -14.12
CA SER A 185 -2.64 12.98 -12.99
C SER A 185 -3.44 13.19 -11.71
N TYR A 186 -3.02 12.55 -10.62
CA TYR A 186 -3.65 12.73 -9.31
C TYR A 186 -2.65 12.48 -8.19
N SER A 187 -2.94 13.06 -7.04
CA SER A 187 -2.27 12.76 -5.78
C SER A 187 -3.19 11.91 -4.93
N MET A 188 -2.66 10.91 -4.23
CA MET A 188 -3.39 10.08 -3.28
C MET A 188 -2.89 10.34 -1.87
N TYR A 189 -3.82 10.61 -0.96
CA TYR A 189 -3.55 10.67 0.47
C TYR A 189 -4.21 9.47 1.18
N HIS A 190 -3.46 8.85 2.09
CA HIS A 190 -3.96 7.78 2.93
C HIS A 190 -3.46 7.95 4.36
N SER A 191 -4.39 8.00 5.31
CA SER A 191 -4.13 7.90 6.74
C SER A 191 -5.30 7.18 7.40
N VAL A 192 -5.12 5.90 7.73
CA VAL A 192 -6.20 5.05 8.28
C VAL A 192 -5.73 4.32 9.52
N GLY A 193 -6.44 4.56 10.62
CA GLY A 193 -6.13 4.00 11.94
C GLY A 193 -6.71 2.63 12.20
N ASN A 194 -6.28 2.03 13.32
CA ASN A 194 -6.92 0.86 13.89
C ASN A 194 -8.23 1.29 14.58
N PRO A 195 -9.41 0.76 14.18
CA PRO A 195 -10.70 1.18 14.75
C PRO A 195 -10.87 0.80 16.23
N PHE A 196 -9.97 -0.03 16.77
CA PHE A 196 -10.04 -0.46 18.16
C PHE A 196 -9.73 0.66 19.15
N GLU A 197 -8.72 1.48 18.87
CA GLU A 197 -8.22 2.49 19.80
C GLU A 197 -7.43 3.55 19.01
N GLU A 198 -7.78 4.82 19.20
CA GLU A 198 -7.23 5.96 18.46
C GLU A 198 -5.74 6.18 18.75
N LYS A 199 -5.24 5.66 19.88
CA LYS A 199 -3.80 5.72 20.20
C LYS A 199 -2.95 4.89 19.26
N PHE A 200 -3.49 3.89 18.56
CA PHE A 200 -2.67 3.18 17.57
C PHE A 200 -2.30 4.12 16.42
N PRO A 201 -1.04 4.10 15.96
CA PRO A 201 -0.66 4.85 14.77
C PRO A 201 -1.47 4.38 13.55
N ASN A 202 -1.67 5.31 12.63
CA ASN A 202 -2.32 5.04 11.36
C ASN A 202 -1.37 4.27 10.43
N ILE A 203 -1.93 3.69 9.37
CA ILE A 203 -1.16 3.32 8.18
C ILE A 203 -1.17 4.55 7.28
N ASP A 204 0.01 5.13 7.05
CA ASP A 204 0.20 6.35 6.28
C ASP A 204 0.91 6.06 4.95
N TYR A 205 0.36 6.62 3.87
CA TYR A 205 1.04 6.71 2.59
C TYR A 205 0.55 7.88 1.75
N ARG A 206 1.44 8.36 0.87
CA ARG A 206 1.12 9.37 -0.13
C ARG A 206 1.83 9.04 -1.44
N TYR A 207 1.17 9.26 -2.55
CA TYR A 207 1.82 9.17 -3.86
C TYR A 207 1.21 10.12 -4.87
N ASP A 208 1.98 10.46 -5.89
CA ASP A 208 1.55 11.15 -7.09
C ASP A 208 1.66 10.17 -8.25
N ALA A 209 0.63 10.11 -9.09
CA ALA A 209 0.57 9.22 -10.24
C ALA A 209 0.10 9.96 -11.49
N THR A 210 0.67 9.61 -12.65
CA THR A 210 0.15 9.98 -13.96
C THR A 210 -0.06 8.73 -14.81
N ILE A 211 -1.31 8.50 -15.19
CA ILE A 211 -1.74 7.43 -16.08
C ILE A 211 -1.88 8.02 -17.47
N TYR A 212 -1.24 7.42 -18.47
CA TYR A 212 -1.31 7.87 -19.86
C TYR A 212 -2.28 7.00 -20.68
N LYS A 213 -3.00 7.60 -21.63
CA LYS A 213 -3.88 6.87 -22.58
C LYS A 213 -3.13 5.73 -23.29
N SER A 214 -1.83 5.91 -23.51
CA SER A 214 -0.92 4.93 -24.12
C SER A 214 -0.69 3.67 -23.29
N GLY A 215 -1.11 3.62 -22.02
CA GLY A 215 -0.88 2.47 -21.13
C GLY A 215 0.44 2.52 -20.37
N SER A 216 1.05 3.69 -20.28
CA SER A 216 2.18 3.97 -19.40
C SER A 216 1.71 4.55 -18.05
N LEU A 217 2.51 4.34 -17.01
CA LEU A 217 2.28 4.88 -15.67
C LEU A 217 3.57 5.50 -15.14
N THR A 218 3.51 6.73 -14.65
CA THR A 218 4.52 7.26 -13.72
C THR A 218 3.92 7.35 -12.33
N ILE A 219 4.64 6.91 -11.31
CA ILE A 219 4.17 6.96 -9.93
C ILE A 219 5.34 7.10 -8.96
N SER A 220 5.22 8.02 -8.02
CA SER A 220 6.21 8.21 -6.96
C SER A 220 5.56 8.59 -5.65
N GLY A 221 6.11 8.16 -4.53
CA GLY A 221 5.53 8.43 -3.23
C GLY A 221 6.33 7.87 -2.07
N ASN A 222 5.69 7.84 -0.92
CA ASN A 222 6.21 7.30 0.33
C ASN A 222 5.11 6.59 1.12
N HIS A 223 5.52 5.67 1.97
CA HIS A 223 4.63 4.95 2.87
C HIS A 223 5.38 4.46 4.12
N ASP A 224 4.62 4.20 5.19
CA ASP A 224 5.12 3.48 6.37
C ASP A 224 5.75 2.15 5.98
N GLN A 225 6.77 1.69 6.71
CA GLN A 225 7.35 0.35 6.46
C GLN A 225 6.56 -0.78 7.16
N ALA A 226 5.29 -0.53 7.44
CA ALA A 226 4.31 -1.47 7.96
C ALA A 226 2.87 -1.08 7.54
N PRO A 227 1.98 -2.03 7.24
CA PRO A 227 2.21 -3.48 7.13
C PRO A 227 2.88 -3.80 5.77
N ASN A 228 2.45 -4.83 5.03
CA ASN A 228 2.90 -4.98 3.64
C ASN A 228 2.13 -4.02 2.73
N HIS A 229 2.81 -3.48 1.73
CA HIS A 229 2.23 -2.59 0.71
C HIS A 229 2.39 -3.22 -0.66
N GLU A 230 1.37 -3.11 -1.50
CA GLU A 230 1.41 -3.56 -2.90
C GLU A 230 0.66 -2.59 -3.81
N ILE A 231 1.29 -2.26 -4.93
CA ILE A 231 0.75 -1.42 -5.99
C ILE A 231 0.81 -2.20 -7.29
N TYR A 232 -0.30 -2.18 -8.02
CA TYR A 232 -0.43 -2.82 -9.31
C TYR A 232 -1.13 -1.87 -10.29
N PHE A 233 -0.88 -2.09 -11.58
CA PHE A 233 -1.47 -1.35 -12.68
C PHE A 233 -2.13 -2.33 -13.65
N MET A 234 -3.40 -2.09 -14.01
CA MET A 234 -4.18 -3.02 -14.82
C MET A 234 -4.91 -2.29 -15.97
N THR A 235 -5.01 -2.92 -17.13
CA THR A 235 -5.89 -2.48 -18.24
C THR A 235 -7.37 -2.60 -17.88
N TYR A 236 -8.22 -1.70 -18.37
CA TYR A 236 -9.66 -1.66 -18.12
C TYR A 236 -10.44 -1.10 -19.32
N PRO A 237 -11.45 -1.81 -19.87
CA PRO A 237 -11.74 -3.22 -19.61
C PRO A 237 -10.56 -4.10 -20.06
N GLY A 238 -10.26 -5.14 -19.30
CA GLY A 238 -9.12 -6.04 -19.53
C GLY A 238 -8.65 -6.70 -18.24
N ASP A 239 -7.63 -7.54 -18.33
CA ASP A 239 -7.09 -8.31 -17.20
C ASP A 239 -5.55 -8.39 -17.17
N THR A 240 -4.88 -7.63 -18.04
CA THR A 240 -3.42 -7.51 -18.02
C THR A 240 -2.99 -6.69 -16.81
N ILE A 241 -2.22 -7.33 -15.92
CA ILE A 241 -1.80 -6.75 -14.63
C ILE A 241 -0.28 -6.67 -14.57
N SER A 242 0.23 -5.48 -14.30
CA SER A 242 1.63 -5.22 -13.98
C SER A 242 1.82 -4.98 -12.49
N THR A 243 2.82 -5.62 -11.90
CA THR A 243 3.27 -5.28 -10.53
C THR A 243 4.11 -4.02 -10.58
N VAL A 244 3.71 -3.00 -9.84
CA VAL A 244 4.39 -1.69 -9.79
C VAL A 244 5.31 -1.63 -8.58
N HIS A 245 4.78 -1.98 -7.41
CA HIS A 245 5.52 -1.90 -6.16
C HIS A 245 5.07 -2.98 -5.20
N GLN A 246 6.02 -3.57 -4.48
CA GLN A 246 5.74 -4.45 -3.34
C GLN A 246 6.74 -4.13 -2.22
N HIS A 247 6.24 -4.03 -1.01
CA HIS A 247 7.06 -3.85 0.19
C HIS A 247 6.64 -4.85 1.26
N LYS A 248 7.61 -5.62 1.76
CA LYS A 248 7.44 -6.46 2.94
C LYS A 248 7.67 -5.62 4.19
N ARG A 249 6.73 -5.68 5.14
CA ARG A 249 6.80 -5.06 6.46
C ARG A 249 8.14 -5.36 7.11
N LYS A 250 8.77 -4.34 7.71
CA LYS A 250 9.92 -4.54 8.61
C LYS A 250 9.49 -4.97 10.00
N SER A 251 8.72 -4.11 10.65
CA SER A 251 8.12 -4.32 11.96
C SER A 251 6.94 -3.37 12.08
N PHE A 252 5.91 -3.73 12.84
CA PHE A 252 4.78 -2.83 13.11
C PHE A 252 5.18 -1.56 13.87
N LEU A 253 6.39 -1.50 14.43
CA LEU A 253 6.95 -0.25 14.95
C LEU A 253 7.14 0.81 13.86
N TYR A 254 7.24 0.41 12.58
CA TYR A 254 7.34 1.34 11.46
C TYR A 254 6.00 2.00 11.08
N LEU A 255 4.94 1.80 11.86
CA LEU A 255 3.74 2.66 11.82
C LEU A 255 3.94 3.94 12.66
N PHE A 256 4.87 3.95 13.61
CA PHE A 256 5.02 5.11 14.48
C PHE A 256 5.68 6.27 13.72
N PRO A 257 5.18 7.52 13.81
CA PRO A 257 5.66 8.67 13.02
C PRO A 257 7.15 9.04 13.16
N THR A 258 7.84 8.47 14.16
CA THR A 258 9.28 8.68 14.32
C THR A 258 10.10 7.74 13.43
N PHE A 259 9.56 6.58 13.07
CA PHE A 259 10.22 5.66 12.17
C PHE A 259 10.17 6.22 10.73
N PRO A 260 11.22 5.95 9.94
CA PRO A 260 11.34 6.52 8.61
C PRO A 260 10.43 5.80 7.61
N ASP A 261 9.88 6.57 6.69
CA ASP A 261 9.12 6.04 5.56
C ASP A 261 10.03 5.32 4.54
N ARG A 262 9.39 4.53 3.68
CA ARG A 262 9.96 4.03 2.43
C ARG A 262 9.50 4.91 1.29
N TYR A 263 10.45 5.40 0.50
CA TYR A 263 10.16 6.11 -0.74
C TYR A 263 10.23 5.17 -1.94
N PHE A 264 9.42 5.48 -2.96
CA PHE A 264 9.42 4.75 -4.21
C PHE A 264 9.18 5.68 -5.41
N SER A 265 9.73 5.30 -6.56
CA SER A 265 9.47 5.93 -7.86
C SER A 265 9.56 4.88 -8.97
N TYR A 266 8.54 4.83 -9.82
CA TYR A 266 8.45 3.90 -10.94
C TYR A 266 7.91 4.59 -12.19
N THR A 267 8.42 4.14 -13.34
CA THR A 267 7.84 4.35 -14.67
C THR A 267 7.60 2.98 -15.31
N LEU A 268 6.42 2.79 -15.89
CA LEU A 268 6.04 1.63 -16.72
C LEU A 268 5.71 2.07 -18.15
#